data_AF-A0A554XAB2-F1
#
_entry.id   AF-A0A554XAB2-F1
#
_cell.length_a   1.000
_cell.length_b   1.000
_cell.length_c   1.000
_cell.angle_alpha   90.00
_cell.angle_beta   90.00
_cell.angle_gamma   90.00
#
_symmetry.space_group_name_H-M   'P 1'
#
loop_
_entity.id
_entity.type
_entity.pdbx_description
1 polymer ?
#
loop_
_entity_poly.entity_id
_entity_poly.type
_entity_poly.pdbx_seq_one_letter_code
_entity_poly.pdbx_strand_id
1 'polypeptide(L)' 'MLVRTRCTHCGGHFVADPYINARHYVCGLCKPPARAGKGRTPGAIGTALSTQIA' A
#
# COMPACT_ATOMS: atom_id res chain seq x y z
N MET A 1 -1.56 14.42 15.43
CA MET A 1 -0.94 15.20 14.33
C MET A 1 -0.39 14.20 13.32
N LEU A 2 -0.56 14.43 12.01
CA LEU A 2 -0.09 13.52 10.96
C LEU A 2 0.96 14.23 10.11
N VAL A 3 1.94 13.49 9.60
CA VAL A 3 3.01 14.01 8.75
C VAL A 3 3.04 13.28 7.41
N ARG A 4 3.73 13.86 6.43
CA ARG A 4 3.98 13.21 5.13
C ARG A 4 5.40 12.66 5.08
N THR A 5 5.52 11.38 4.79
CA THR A 5 6.81 10.67 4.72
C THR A 5 7.02 10.09 3.33
N ARG A 6 8.25 10.21 2.82
CA ARG A 6 8.63 9.67 1.52
C ARG A 6 8.88 8.17 1.61
N CYS A 7 8.29 7.39 0.71
CA CYS A 7 8.55 5.96 0.59
C CYS A 7 9.94 5.73 0.00
N THR A 8 10.74 4.89 0.65
CA THR A 8 12.08 4.52 0.17
C THR A 8 12.07 3.60 -1.06
N HIS A 9 10.95 2.93 -1.33
CA HIS A 9 10.81 1.99 -2.46
C HIS A 9 10.27 2.64 -3.73
N CYS A 10 9.15 3.38 -3.65
CA CYS A 10 8.53 4.02 -4.81
C CYS A 10 8.75 5.54 -4.87
N GLY A 11 9.32 6.16 -3.84
CA GLY A 11 9.60 7.60 -3.82
C GLY A 11 8.41 8.52 -3.58
N GLY A 12 7.17 8.00 -3.53
CA GLY A 12 5.95 8.79 -3.27
C GLY A 12 5.82 9.26 -1.81
N HIS A 13 4.98 10.27 -1.57
CA HIS A 13 4.71 10.79 -0.22
C HIS A 13 3.39 10.26 0.34
N PHE A 14 3.43 9.69 1.54
CA PHE A 14 2.27 9.09 2.20
C PHE A 14 2.10 9.64 3.61
N VAL A 15 0.87 9.59 4.11
CA VAL A 15 0.54 10.03 5.46
C VAL A 15 1.02 8.98 6.46
N ALA A 16 1.73 9.42 7.47
CA ALA A 16 2.25 8.58 8.54
C ALA A 16 2.19 9.30 9.90
N ASP A 17 2.35 8.51 10.96
CA ASP A 17 2.50 9.03 12.31
C ASP A 17 3.85 9.78 12.45
N PRO A 18 3.93 10.90 13.19
CA PRO A 18 5.16 11.67 13.35
C PRO A 18 6.33 10.87 13.97
N TYR A 19 6.05 9.79 14.71
CA TYR A 19 7.08 9.00 15.39
C TYR A 19 7.60 7.82 14.55
N ILE A 20 7.23 7.73 13.27
CA ILE A 20 7.77 6.69 12.39
C ILE A 20 9.22 6.96 11.99
N ASN A 21 9.99 5.90 11.72
CA ASN A 21 11.31 6.06 11.12
C ASN A 21 11.20 6.39 9.63
N ALA A 22 11.26 7.69 9.31
CA ALA A 22 11.16 8.20 7.95
C ALA A 22 12.27 7.68 7.01
N ARG A 23 13.43 7.26 7.53
CA ARG A 23 14.55 6.75 6.71
C ARG A 23 14.30 5.35 6.14
N HIS A 24 13.38 4.60 6.73
CA HIS A 24 13.05 3.23 6.31
C HIS A 24 11.56 3.04 6.04
N TYR A 25 10.82 4.13 5.85
CA TYR A 25 9.40 4.06 5.58
C TYR A 25 9.13 3.39 4.22
N VAL A 26 8.26 2.37 4.23
CA VAL A 26 7.75 1.70 3.04
C VAL A 26 6.24 1.82 3.07
N CYS A 27 5.65 2.34 1.99
CA CYS A 27 4.20 2.55 1.95
C CYS A 27 3.45 1.22 1.88
N GLY A 28 2.21 1.23 2.37
CA GLY A 28 1.30 0.09 2.33
C GLY A 28 0.87 -0.32 0.91
N LEU A 29 1.31 0.35 -0.15
CA LEU A 29 1.14 -0.11 -1.53
C LEU A 29 2.34 -0.95 -2.00
N CYS A 30 3.56 -0.59 -1.56
CA CYS A 30 4.76 -1.36 -1.85
C CYS A 30 4.84 -2.64 -1.02
N LYS A 31 4.39 -2.58 0.25
CA LYS A 31 4.20 -3.74 1.12
C LYS A 31 2.73 -3.81 1.53
N PRO A 32 1.86 -4.27 0.62
CA PRO A 32 0.44 -4.39 0.93
C PRO A 32 0.25 -5.24 2.18
N PRO A 33 -0.41 -4.72 3.23
CA PRO A 33 -0.78 -5.56 4.37
C PRO A 33 -1.70 -6.68 3.89
N ALA A 34 -1.82 -7.77 4.65
CA ALA A 34 -2.66 -8.92 4.30
C ALA A 34 -4.12 -8.55 3.94
N ARG A 35 -4.59 -7.37 4.37
CA ARG A 35 -5.93 -6.82 4.11
C ARG A 35 -6.01 -5.84 2.93
N ALA A 36 -4.90 -5.48 2.29
CA ALA A 36 -4.89 -4.70 1.03
C ALA A 36 -5.11 -5.60 -0.20
N GLY A 37 -5.88 -6.67 -0.03
CA GLY A 37 -6.32 -7.53 -1.12
C GLY A 37 -7.34 -6.80 -1.98
N LYS A 38 -6.89 -6.22 -3.09
CA LYS A 38 -7.28 -6.66 -4.44
C LYS A 38 -6.39 -5.97 -5.48
N GLY A 39 -5.55 -6.74 -6.19
CA GLY A 39 -4.71 -6.15 -7.24
C GLY A 39 -3.60 -7.01 -7.83
N ARG A 40 -3.85 -8.31 -8.07
CA ARG A 40 -3.06 -9.06 -9.06
C ARG A 40 -4.01 -9.63 -10.12
N THR A 41 -4.68 -8.71 -10.82
CA THR A 41 -5.30 -9.00 -12.10
C THR A 41 -4.84 -7.90 -13.04
N PRO A 42 -4.04 -8.21 -14.08
CA PRO A 42 -3.75 -7.26 -15.13
C PRO A 42 -5.10 -6.90 -15.78
N GLY A 43 -5.62 -5.70 -15.54
CA GLY A 43 -6.87 -5.20 -16.15
C GLY A 43 -7.99 -4.76 -15.20
N ALA A 44 -7.83 -4.77 -13.88
CA ALA A 44 -8.95 -4.44 -12.97
C ALA A 44 -9.17 -2.93 -12.77
N ILE A 45 -9.80 -2.26 -13.73
CA ILE A 45 -10.73 -1.16 -13.44
C ILE A 45 -12.07 -1.78 -13.02
N GLY A 46 -12.29 -1.94 -11.71
CA GLY A 46 -13.58 -2.34 -11.15
C GLY A 46 -14.04 -3.76 -11.47
N THR A 47 -13.94 -4.67 -10.50
CA THR A 47 -15.00 -5.62 -10.10
C THR A 47 -14.46 -6.63 -9.10
N ALA A 48 -15.09 -6.64 -7.93
CA ALA A 48 -14.88 -7.60 -6.87
C ALA A 48 -15.60 -8.94 -7.17
N LEU A 49 -15.05 -9.81 -8.04
CA LEU A 49 -15.31 -11.27 -7.98
C LEU A 49 -13.97 -11.94 -7.64
N SER A 50 -13.75 -12.61 -6.51
CA SER A 50 -14.45 -13.78 -5.96
C SER A 50 -14.54 -14.93 -6.97
N THR A 51 -13.38 -15.55 -7.23
CA THR A 51 -13.30 -16.94 -7.68
C THR A 51 -12.19 -17.58 -6.86
N GLN A 52 -12.55 -17.97 -5.65
CA GLN A 52 -11.85 -19.03 -4.91
C GLN A 52 -12.62 -20.34 -5.15
N ILE A 53 -11.88 -21.44 -5.02
CA ILE A 53 -12.30 -22.86 -5.09
C ILE A 53 -12.12 -23.48 -6.49
N ALA A 54 -10.87 -23.88 -6.75
CA ALA A 54 -10.57 -25.20 -7.29
C ALA A 54 -9.79 -25.96 -6.20
#